data_AF-A0A0A1PRW5-F1
#
_entry.id   AF-A0A0A1PRW5-F1
#
_cell.length_a   1.000
_cell.length_b   1.000
_cell.length_c   1.000
_cell.angle_alpha   90.00
_cell.angle_beta   90.00
_cell.angle_gamma   90.00
#
_symmetry.space_group_name_H-M   'P 1'
#
loop_
_entity.id
_entity.type
_entity.pdbx_description
1 polymer ?
#
loop_
_entity_poly.entity_id
_entity_poly.type
_entity_poly.pdbx_seq_one_letter_code
_entity_poly.pdbx_strand_id
1 'polypeptide(L)'
;MARRSRIISHDRRERLLAAMREARREATGACGEALIGGPEYRALEALLRAIDDVAGELTGDREMFWVRNNRALSGIKPPKI
;
A
#
# COMPACT_ATOMS: atom_id res chain seq x y z
N MET A 1 -24.46 10.82 -29.79
CA MET A 1 -23.01 10.80 -29.52
C MET A 1 -22.71 9.67 -28.56
N ALA A 2 -22.01 8.61 -28.99
CA ALA A 2 -21.67 7.49 -28.09
C ALA A 2 -20.60 7.94 -27.08
N ARG A 3 -20.92 7.88 -25.78
CA ARG A 3 -19.96 8.14 -24.71
C ARG A 3 -18.95 6.99 -24.71
N ARG A 4 -17.75 7.21 -25.25
CA ARG A 4 -16.62 6.27 -25.14
C ARG A 4 -16.38 5.98 -23.65
N SER A 5 -16.71 4.78 -23.18
CA SER A 5 -16.35 4.37 -21.83
C SER A 5 -14.84 4.19 -21.78
N ARG A 6 -14.14 5.08 -21.07
CA ARG A 6 -12.71 4.91 -20.82
C ARG A 6 -12.56 3.84 -19.75
N ILE A 7 -12.24 2.62 -20.17
CA ILE A 7 -11.95 1.50 -19.27
C ILE A 7 -10.43 1.38 -19.16
N ILE A 8 -9.91 1.23 -17.94
CA ILE A 8 -8.50 0.92 -17.70
C ILE A 8 -8.29 -0.53 -18.13
N SER A 9 -7.37 -0.79 -19.07
CA SER A 9 -7.06 -2.16 -19.48
C SER A 9 -6.44 -2.94 -18.32
N HIS A 10 -6.60 -4.26 -18.34
CA HIS A 10 -6.06 -5.16 -17.32
C HIS A 10 -4.55 -4.96 -17.10
N ASP A 11 -3.77 -5.03 -18.18
CA ASP A 11 -2.32 -4.83 -18.13
C ASP A 11 -1.93 -3.43 -17.60
N ARG A 12 -2.70 -2.38 -17.95
CA ARG A 12 -2.44 -1.04 -17.40
C ARG A 12 -2.73 -1.00 -15.90
N ARG A 13 -3.78 -1.68 -15.45
CA ARG A 13 -4.12 -1.80 -14.03
C ARG A 13 -3.04 -2.55 -13.26
N GLU A 14 -2.53 -3.66 -13.77
CA GLU A 14 -1.46 -4.43 -13.12
C GLU A 14 -0.17 -3.61 -12.99
N ARG A 15 0.25 -2.95 -14.07
CA ARG A 15 1.43 -2.06 -14.04
C ARG A 15 1.26 -0.91 -13.06
N LEU A 16 0.06 -0.33 -12.97
CA LEU A 16 -0.25 0.71 -12.00
C LEU A 16 -0.17 0.18 -10.57
N LEU A 17 -0.78 -0.96 -10.27
CA LEU A 17 -0.76 -1.56 -8.94
C LEU A 17 0.66 -1.93 -8.49
N ALA A 18 1.51 -2.41 -9.41
CA ALA A 18 2.92 -2.68 -9.13
C ALA A 18 3.68 -1.40 -8.75
N ALA A 19 3.50 -0.31 -9.52
CA ALA A 19 4.13 0.97 -9.22
C ALA A 19 3.65 1.56 -7.88
N MET A 20 2.36 1.43 -7.58
CA MET A 20 1.79 1.89 -6.31
C MET A 20 2.31 1.10 -5.11
N ARG A 21 2.54 -0.21 -5.26
CA ARG A 21 3.15 -1.05 -4.22
C ARG A 21 4.54 -0.54 -3.84
N GLU A 22 5.40 -0.28 -4.83
CA GLU A 22 6.75 0.24 -4.59
C GLU A 22 6.70 1.65 -3.99
N ALA A 23 5.86 2.54 -4.53
CA ALA A 23 5.70 3.90 -3.99
C ALA A 23 5.25 3.88 -2.52
N ARG A 24 4.31 3.00 -2.16
CA ARG A 24 3.84 2.83 -0.78
C ARG A 24 4.95 2.34 0.14
N ARG A 25 5.78 1.41 -0.33
CA ARG A 25 6.91 0.87 0.42
C ARG A 25 7.93 1.97 0.74
N GLU A 26 8.34 2.73 -0.27
CA GLU A 26 9.27 3.86 -0.10
C GLU A 26 8.69 4.95 0.81
N ALA A 27 7.42 5.32 0.62
CA ALA A 27 6.73 6.29 1.48
C ALA A 27 6.61 5.80 2.93
N THR A 28 6.46 4.49 3.16
CA THR A 28 6.45 3.89 4.50
C THR A 28 7.83 3.99 5.15
N GLY A 29 8.91 3.74 4.40
CA GLY A 29 10.29 3.94 4.86
C GLY A 29 10.55 5.40 5.25
N ALA A 30 10.22 6.34 4.35
CA ALA A 30 10.36 7.77 4.61
C ALA A 30 9.53 8.25 5.81
N CYS A 31 8.32 7.70 6.02
CA CYS A 31 7.52 7.97 7.22
C CYS A 31 8.24 7.58 8.52
N GLY A 32 9.05 6.52 8.49
CA GLY A 32 9.84 6.06 9.64
C GLY A 32 11.02 6.97 9.97
N GLU A 33 11.50 7.75 9.00
CA GLU A 33 12.60 8.70 9.17
C GLU A 33 12.11 10.13 9.48
N ALA A 34 10.89 10.47 9.04
CA ALA A 34 10.31 11.78 9.24
C ALA A 34 9.90 12.04 10.70
N LEU A 35 9.96 13.31 11.11
CA LEU A 35 9.47 13.73 12.43
C LEU A 35 7.95 13.49 12.53
N ILE A 36 7.53 12.68 13.51
CA ILE A 36 6.12 12.35 13.75
C ILE A 36 5.31 13.64 13.90
N GLY A 37 4.24 13.75 13.11
CA GLY A 37 3.34 14.91 13.12
C GLY A 37 3.91 16.15 12.44
N GLY A 38 5.13 16.11 11.92
CA GLY A 38 5.72 17.13 11.07
C GLY A 38 5.09 17.19 9.67
N PRO A 39 5.40 18.23 8.87
CA PRO A 39 4.78 18.44 7.57
C PRO A 39 5.06 17.29 6.59
N GLU A 40 6.28 16.78 6.54
CA GLU A 40 6.67 15.66 5.69
C GLU A 40 5.96 14.36 6.09
N TYR A 41 5.92 14.07 7.39
CA TYR A 41 5.20 12.91 7.92
C TYR A 41 3.71 12.95 7.54
N ARG A 42 3.04 14.09 7.72
CA ARG A 42 1.62 14.25 7.35
C ARG A 42 1.39 14.10 5.85
N ALA A 43 2.29 14.63 5.03
CA ALA A 43 2.21 14.50 3.58
C ALA A 43 2.37 13.04 3.13
N LEU A 44 3.34 12.33 3.71
CA LEU A 44 3.55 10.90 3.45
C LEU A 44 2.37 10.06 3.93
N GLU A 45 1.80 10.35 5.11
CA GLU A 45 0.60 9.68 5.62
C GLU A 45 -0.61 9.88 4.67
N ALA A 46 -0.79 11.10 4.15
CA ALA A 46 -1.84 11.39 3.17
C ALA A 46 -1.62 10.62 1.85
N LEU A 47 -0.37 10.52 1.39
CA LEU A 47 -0.01 9.74 0.20
C LEU A 47 -0.32 8.25 0.40
N LEU A 48 0.06 7.67 1.54
CA LEU A 48 -0.22 6.26 1.85
C LEU A 48 -1.73 5.96 1.83
N ARG A 49 -2.55 6.83 2.43
CA ARG A 49 -4.01 6.71 2.41
C ARG A 49 -4.57 6.78 0.99
N ALA A 50 -4.09 7.72 0.18
CA ALA A 50 -4.53 7.85 -1.21
C ALA A 50 -4.16 6.64 -2.07
N ILE A 51 -2.98 6.04 -1.85
CA ILE A 51 -2.57 4.81 -2.52
C ILE A 51 -3.53 3.66 -2.14
N ASP A 52 -3.82 3.51 -0.86
CA ASP A 52 -4.71 2.45 -0.36
C ASP A 52 -6.15 2.63 -0.89
N ASP A 53 -6.65 3.87 -0.95
CA ASP A 53 -7.98 4.18 -1.51
C ASP A 53 -8.09 3.81 -2.99
N VAL A 54 -7.08 4.18 -3.79
CA VAL A 54 -7.03 3.81 -5.21
C VAL A 54 -6.91 2.29 -5.38
N ALA A 55 -6.18 1.60 -4.50
CA ALA A 55 -6.14 0.14 -4.51
C ALA A 55 -7.54 -0.44 -4.26
N GLY A 56 -8.26 0.07 -3.26
CA GLY A 56 -9.64 -0.32 -2.95
C GLY A 56 -10.59 -0.14 -4.14
N GLU A 57 -10.55 1.00 -4.83
CA GLU A 57 -11.37 1.25 -6.02
C GLU A 57 -11.01 0.33 -7.20
N LEU A 58 -9.73 -0.06 -7.32
CA LEU A 58 -9.29 -0.92 -8.41
C LEU A 58 -9.53 -2.40 -8.10
N THR A 59 -9.32 -2.87 -6.89
CA THR A 59 -9.30 -4.31 -6.59
C THR A 59 -10.44 -4.78 -5.69
N GLY A 60 -11.16 -3.84 -5.06
CA GLY A 60 -12.08 -4.12 -3.97
C GLY A 60 -11.39 -4.38 -2.62
N ASP A 61 -10.06 -4.26 -2.56
CA ASP A 61 -9.26 -4.50 -1.36
C ASP A 61 -8.32 -3.30 -1.08
N ARG A 62 -8.72 -2.48 -0.11
CA ARG A 62 -7.95 -1.32 0.36
C ARG A 62 -6.66 -1.72 1.08
N GLU A 63 -6.65 -2.90 1.69
CA GLU A 63 -5.51 -3.42 2.46
C GLU A 63 -4.55 -4.25 1.61
N MET A 64 -4.72 -4.24 0.28
CA MET A 64 -3.94 -5.04 -0.67
C MET A 64 -2.42 -4.90 -0.50
N PHE A 65 -1.96 -3.74 -0.06
CA PHE A 65 -0.55 -3.43 0.14
C PHE A 65 -0.10 -3.43 1.60
N TRP A 66 -1.00 -3.69 2.53
CA TRP A 66 -0.66 -3.76 3.94
C TRP A 66 0.19 -5.00 4.18
N VAL A 67 1.32 -4.83 4.86
CA VAL A 67 2.12 -5.97 5.31
C VAL A 67 1.28 -6.69 6.36
N ARG A 68 0.69 -7.83 5.98
CA ARG A 68 0.11 -8.74 6.97
C ARG A 68 1.25 -9.21 7.85
N ASN A 69 1.35 -8.65 9.06
CA ASN A 69 2.12 -9.23 10.13
C ASN A 69 1.47 -10.58 10.48
N ASN A 70 1.78 -11.61 9.70
CA ASN A 70 1.49 -12.99 10.06
C ASN A 70 2.38 -13.31 11.27
N ARG A 71 1.90 -12.94 12.46
CA ARG A 71 2.36 -13.43 13.76
C ARG A 71 1.98 -14.91 13.94
N ALA A 72 2.14 -15.71 12.88
CA ALA A 72 1.97 -17.15 12.82
C ALA A 72 3.33 -17.87 12.79
N LEU A 73 4.38 -17.23 13.34
CA LEU A 73 5.66 -17.87 13.69
C LEU A 73 5.80 -18.08 15.21
N SER A 74 4.72 -18.03 15.98
CA SER A 74 4.72 -18.38 17.42
C SER A 74 4.73 -19.89 17.70
N GLY A 75 5.23 -20.70 16.75
CA GLY A 75 5.37 -22.15 16.89
C GLY A 75 6.77 -22.62 17.28
N ILE A 76 7.77 -21.73 17.35
CA ILE A 76 9.12 -22.11 17.78
C ILE A 76 9.14 -22.08 19.31
N LYS A 77 8.84 -23.23 19.92
CA LYS A 77 9.10 -23.46 21.34
C LYS A 77 10.62 -23.35 21.55
N PRO A 78 11.12 -22.48 22.44
CA PRO A 78 12.56 -22.39 22.68
C PRO A 78 13.06 -23.74 23.22
N PRO A 79 14.28 -24.17 22.85
CA PRO A 79 14.87 -25.39 23.39
C PRO A 79 15.01 -25.22 24.90
N LYS A 80 14.53 -26.23 25.64
CA LYS A 80 14.77 -26.32 27.08
C LYS A 80 16.29 -26.47 27.28
N ILE A 81 16.88 -25.50 27.96
CA ILE A 81 18.19 -25.64 28.61
C ILE A 81 17.97 -26.44 29.89
#